data_AF-A0A7C2UV89-F1
#
_entry.id   AF-A0A7C2UV89-F1
#
_cell.length_a   1.000
_cell.length_b   1.000
_cell.length_c   1.000
_cell.angle_alpha   90.00
_cell.angle_beta   90.00
_cell.angle_gamma   90.00
#
_symmetry.space_group_name_H-M   'P 1'
#
loop_
_entity.id
_entity.type
_entity.pdbx_description
1 polymer ?
#
loop_
_entity_poly.entity_id
_entity_poly.type
_entity_poly.pdbx_seq_one_letter_code
_entity_poly.pdbx_strand_id
1 'polypeptide(L)'
;MSEAFLLRLQGIVDKVRGIARRYEVLCRRGDPSCSERNFMNEVEGVLESEVWGRLGVPKPEYEYKVHVDEGFVGRHYGRIDAYYGLVLFEYKRPYPGLDNPSVRDGAIRQVRDYINGLLNDENTKAIISRIRREGFKPLITGVVLDGNHVVFIEYDVDSGILRLDPEVGVHELNGDVLRRIIRSVLASWRKRLDAKLLAADFGYGSDVARKAVNALYKALMSALNGGGGERVRVFFGEWVKLASMVYPINTTDLAQLAEDYGITGDKIDGAALFFAIETYYALVLKLIAAEVASRFYDTVMSSFMESLRREVGSRGGLQRRLRDFEEGGPTAWYGVSNLLEGQLFSWYLDAWSDEVYDAVKGVIEKLSEYDVESLTLNPQWARDVFKLLYEELVPRREVRQRMGIYTT
;
A
#
# COMPACT_ATOMS: atom_id res chain seq x y z
N MET A 1 1.36 -24.56 -7.76
CA MET A 1 0.17 -23.72 -7.50
C MET A 1 -0.49 -24.22 -6.23
N SER A 2 -0.40 -23.47 -5.12
CA SER A 2 -1.29 -23.72 -3.98
C SER A 2 -2.48 -22.77 -4.09
N GLU A 3 -3.67 -23.33 -4.02
CA GLU A 3 -5.00 -22.73 -4.04
C GLU A 3 -5.29 -21.86 -2.80
N ALA A 4 -4.28 -21.11 -2.33
CA ALA A 4 -4.33 -20.40 -1.06
C ALA A 4 -4.60 -18.92 -1.31
N PHE A 5 -5.76 -18.48 -0.81
CA PHE A 5 -6.22 -17.08 -0.71
C PHE A 5 -6.83 -16.48 -1.98
N LEU A 6 -7.97 -17.03 -2.40
CA LEU A 6 -9.00 -16.23 -3.05
C LEU A 6 -10.09 -15.99 -2.00
N LEU A 7 -10.20 -14.77 -1.47
CA LEU A 7 -11.42 -14.34 -0.78
C LEU A 7 -12.56 -14.51 -1.76
N ARG A 8 -13.41 -15.51 -1.53
CA ARG A 8 -14.65 -15.69 -2.29
C ARG A 8 -15.63 -14.61 -1.84
N LEU A 9 -15.41 -13.38 -2.29
CA LEU A 9 -16.17 -12.20 -1.86
C LEU A 9 -17.66 -12.43 -1.98
N GLN A 10 -18.11 -13.04 -3.09
CA GLN A 10 -19.52 -13.37 -3.26
C GLN A 10 -20.01 -14.34 -2.18
N GLY A 11 -19.23 -15.37 -1.83
CA GLY A 11 -19.59 -16.28 -0.74
C GLY A 11 -19.63 -15.61 0.63
N ILE A 12 -18.81 -14.59 0.87
CA ILE A 12 -18.85 -13.78 2.11
C ILE A 12 -20.09 -12.89 2.11
N VAL A 13 -20.38 -12.21 1.00
CA VAL A 13 -21.61 -11.43 0.81
C VAL A 13 -22.84 -12.30 1.05
N ASP A 14 -22.87 -13.52 0.51
CA ASP A 14 -24.00 -14.44 0.67
C ASP A 14 -24.21 -14.83 2.14
N LYS A 15 -23.12 -15.00 2.91
CA LYS A 15 -23.20 -15.23 4.36
C LYS A 15 -23.77 -14.02 5.09
N VAL A 16 -23.28 -12.81 4.80
CA VAL A 16 -23.76 -11.57 5.42
C VAL A 16 -25.23 -11.32 5.08
N ARG A 17 -25.63 -11.43 3.80
CA ARG A 17 -27.03 -11.33 3.38
C ARG A 17 -27.89 -12.44 3.98
N GLY A 18 -27.32 -13.64 4.20
CA GLY A 18 -27.97 -14.73 4.92
C GLY A 18 -28.32 -14.36 6.37
N ILE A 19 -27.39 -13.71 7.08
CA ILE A 19 -27.64 -13.14 8.42
C ILE A 19 -28.74 -12.08 8.33
N ALA A 20 -28.62 -11.13 7.39
CA ALA A 20 -29.59 -10.05 7.20
C ALA A 20 -31.02 -10.60 7.01
N ARG A 21 -31.22 -11.57 6.11
CA ARG A 21 -32.53 -12.21 5.88
C ARG A 21 -33.12 -12.84 7.15
N ARG A 22 -32.30 -13.48 7.99
CA ARG A 22 -32.78 -14.03 9.26
C ARG A 22 -33.25 -12.91 10.18
N TYR A 23 -32.47 -11.84 10.31
CA TYR A 23 -32.83 -10.70 11.16
C TYR A 23 -34.04 -9.93 10.65
N GLU A 24 -34.25 -9.81 9.34
CA GLU A 24 -35.48 -9.22 8.80
C GLU A 24 -36.74 -9.93 9.31
N VAL A 25 -36.72 -11.27 9.31
CA VAL A 25 -37.84 -12.09 9.81
C VAL A 25 -38.05 -11.85 11.30
N LEU A 26 -36.98 -11.82 12.10
CA LEU A 26 -37.04 -11.53 13.54
C LEU A 26 -37.63 -10.14 13.80
N CYS A 27 -37.13 -9.13 13.09
CA CYS A 27 -37.54 -7.75 13.26
C CYS A 27 -39.00 -7.51 12.87
N ARG A 28 -39.46 -8.13 11.77
CA ARG A 28 -40.88 -8.05 11.36
C ARG A 28 -41.83 -8.70 12.35
N ARG A 29 -41.37 -9.69 13.11
CA ARG A 29 -42.14 -10.37 14.16
C ARG A 29 -42.09 -9.64 15.51
N GLY A 30 -41.32 -8.56 15.63
CA GLY A 30 -41.08 -7.90 16.90
C GLY A 30 -40.31 -8.76 17.91
N ASP A 31 -39.51 -9.72 17.42
CA ASP A 31 -38.76 -10.63 18.28
C ASP A 31 -37.69 -9.87 19.08
N PRO A 32 -37.57 -10.06 20.41
CA PRO A 32 -36.58 -9.38 21.24
C PRO A 32 -35.12 -9.61 20.81
N SER A 33 -34.84 -10.70 20.09
CA SER A 33 -33.51 -11.00 19.54
C SER A 33 -33.12 -10.09 18.38
N CYS A 34 -34.09 -9.42 17.72
CA CYS A 34 -33.84 -8.37 16.73
C CYS A 34 -33.27 -7.13 17.44
N SER A 35 -31.94 -7.09 17.56
CA SER A 35 -31.19 -5.94 18.03
C SER A 35 -30.01 -5.65 17.10
N GLU A 36 -29.63 -4.37 16.98
CA GLU A 36 -28.47 -3.94 16.19
C GLU A 36 -27.18 -4.60 16.68
N ARG A 37 -27.02 -4.71 18.01
CA ARG A 37 -25.84 -5.34 18.62
C ARG A 37 -25.70 -6.82 18.26
N ASN A 38 -26.78 -7.60 18.32
CA ASN A 38 -26.70 -9.01 17.97
C ASN A 38 -26.39 -9.20 16.48
N PHE A 39 -27.03 -8.37 15.63
CA PHE A 39 -26.78 -8.35 14.20
C PHE A 39 -25.32 -8.01 13.88
N MET A 40 -24.80 -6.93 14.47
CA MET A 40 -23.41 -6.49 14.37
C MET A 40 -22.46 -7.63 14.73
N ASN A 41 -22.65 -8.28 15.88
CA ASN A 41 -21.77 -9.35 16.34
C ASN A 41 -21.70 -10.53 15.34
N GLU A 42 -22.83 -10.91 14.74
CA GLU A 42 -22.85 -11.98 13.74
C GLU A 42 -22.14 -11.57 12.44
N VAL A 43 -22.33 -10.34 11.97
CA VAL A 43 -21.67 -9.83 10.76
C VAL A 43 -20.15 -9.67 10.99
N GLU A 44 -19.75 -9.05 12.10
CA GLU A 44 -18.34 -8.91 12.49
C GLU A 44 -17.68 -10.28 12.67
N GLY A 45 -18.38 -11.30 13.20
CA GLY A 45 -17.86 -12.66 13.27
C GLY A 45 -17.52 -13.27 11.90
N VAL A 46 -18.34 -12.98 10.88
CA VAL A 46 -18.04 -13.39 9.49
C VAL A 46 -16.87 -12.62 8.93
N LEU A 47 -16.84 -11.28 9.10
CA LEU A 47 -15.76 -10.44 8.60
C LEU A 47 -14.42 -10.81 9.26
N GLU A 48 -14.39 -11.04 10.57
CA GLU A 48 -13.19 -11.44 11.29
C GLU A 48 -12.63 -12.79 10.80
N SER A 49 -13.48 -13.81 10.71
CA SER A 49 -13.05 -15.18 10.37
C SER A 49 -12.71 -15.36 8.88
N GLU A 50 -13.43 -14.67 8.00
CA GLU A 50 -13.27 -14.84 6.56
C GLU A 50 -12.40 -13.75 5.94
N VAL A 51 -12.26 -12.57 6.56
CA VAL A 51 -11.58 -11.41 5.98
C VAL A 51 -10.43 -10.91 6.86
N TRP A 52 -10.71 -10.34 8.03
CA TRP A 52 -9.71 -9.60 8.82
C TRP A 52 -8.59 -10.49 9.35
N GLY A 53 -8.94 -11.63 9.97
CA GLY A 53 -7.96 -12.59 10.47
C GLY A 53 -7.11 -13.21 9.35
N ARG A 54 -7.67 -13.27 8.14
CA ARG A 54 -6.96 -13.73 6.94
C ARG A 54 -6.00 -12.67 6.39
N LEU A 55 -6.41 -11.41 6.41
CA LEU A 55 -5.61 -10.27 5.95
C LEU A 55 -4.62 -9.76 7.00
N GLY A 56 -4.63 -10.32 8.21
CA GLY A 56 -3.81 -9.85 9.33
C GLY A 56 -4.18 -8.44 9.80
N VAL A 57 -5.44 -8.04 9.60
CA VAL A 57 -5.95 -6.75 10.08
C VAL A 57 -6.08 -6.83 11.60
N PRO A 58 -5.55 -5.86 12.37
CA PRO A 58 -5.74 -5.82 13.81
C PRO A 58 -7.22 -5.70 14.18
N LYS A 59 -7.61 -6.25 15.34
CA LYS A 59 -8.98 -6.11 15.83
C LYS A 59 -9.36 -4.63 16.01
N PRO A 60 -10.59 -4.23 15.66
CA PRO A 60 -11.03 -2.86 15.87
C PRO A 60 -11.27 -2.56 17.34
N GLU A 61 -11.37 -1.27 17.64
CA GLU A 61 -11.90 -0.80 18.91
C GLU A 61 -13.43 -0.83 18.84
N TYR A 62 -14.05 -1.80 19.52
CA TYR A 62 -15.50 -1.96 19.59
C TYR A 62 -16.13 -1.01 20.63
N GLU A 63 -17.33 -0.51 20.34
CA GLU A 63 -18.06 0.45 21.20
C GLU A 63 -17.19 1.67 21.59
N TYR A 64 -16.36 2.17 20.67
CA TYR A 64 -15.41 3.26 20.92
C TYR A 64 -16.16 4.55 21.29
N LYS A 65 -15.81 5.11 22.44
CA LYS A 65 -16.53 6.26 23.01
C LYS A 65 -15.93 7.56 22.48
N VAL A 66 -16.78 8.37 21.86
CA VAL A 66 -16.43 9.71 21.39
C VAL A 66 -17.34 10.75 22.00
N HIS A 67 -16.79 11.93 22.25
CA HIS A 67 -17.55 13.07 22.75
C HIS A 67 -18.36 13.68 21.60
N VAL A 68 -19.68 13.65 21.69
CA VAL A 68 -20.57 14.25 20.69
C VAL A 68 -21.38 15.35 21.36
N ASP A 69 -20.98 16.59 21.09
CA ASP A 69 -21.51 17.87 21.57
C ASP A 69 -21.52 18.18 23.09
N GLU A 70 -21.24 19.46 23.38
CA GLU A 70 -21.50 20.15 24.64
C GLU A 70 -22.88 20.85 24.59
N GLY A 71 -23.94 20.13 24.99
CA GLY A 71 -25.22 20.78 25.30
C GLY A 71 -25.19 21.42 26.70
N PHE A 72 -26.04 22.44 26.93
CA PHE A 72 -26.23 23.13 28.23
C PHE A 72 -26.61 22.19 29.40
N VAL A 73 -26.86 20.91 29.14
CA VAL A 73 -27.34 19.89 30.10
C VAL A 73 -26.48 18.61 30.00
N GLY A 74 -25.15 18.74 30.09
CA GLY A 74 -24.24 17.61 30.32
C GLY A 74 -23.60 16.98 29.07
N ARG A 75 -22.56 16.17 29.31
CA ARG A 75 -21.73 15.51 28.28
C ARG A 75 -22.49 14.35 27.63
N HIS A 76 -22.75 14.43 26.33
CA HIS A 76 -23.27 13.31 25.55
C HIS A 76 -22.11 12.53 24.91
N TYR A 77 -22.15 11.20 25.00
CA TYR A 77 -21.16 10.31 24.41
C TYR A 77 -21.81 9.44 23.34
N GLY A 78 -21.16 9.39 22.19
CA GLY A 78 -21.44 8.50 21.08
C GLY A 78 -20.64 7.22 21.26
N ARG A 79 -21.15 6.12 20.73
CA ARG A 79 -20.47 4.82 20.73
C ARG A 79 -20.39 4.33 19.30
N ILE A 80 -19.19 4.39 18.74
CA ILE A 80 -18.89 3.85 17.42
C ILE A 80 -18.86 2.33 17.54
N ASP A 81 -19.60 1.63 16.69
CA ASP A 81 -19.73 0.18 16.77
C ASP A 81 -18.38 -0.53 16.59
N ALA A 82 -17.62 -0.17 15.55
CA ALA A 82 -16.25 -0.62 15.33
C ALA A 82 -15.38 0.48 14.71
N TYR A 83 -14.20 0.71 15.27
CA TYR A 83 -13.25 1.73 14.80
C TYR A 83 -11.90 1.13 14.41
N TYR A 84 -11.52 1.30 13.15
CA TYR A 84 -10.27 0.85 12.52
C TYR A 84 -9.43 2.05 12.08
N GLY A 85 -8.64 2.62 12.99
CA GLY A 85 -7.72 3.71 12.67
C GLY A 85 -8.44 5.03 12.34
N LEU A 86 -8.85 5.24 11.08
CA LEU A 86 -9.71 6.35 10.63
C LEU A 86 -10.97 5.86 9.88
N VAL A 87 -11.29 4.57 9.99
CA VAL A 87 -12.51 4.00 9.41
C VAL A 87 -13.43 3.60 10.55
N LEU A 88 -14.67 4.08 10.52
CA LEU A 88 -15.68 3.76 11.52
C LEU A 88 -16.85 3.03 10.86
N PHE A 89 -17.41 2.06 11.57
CA PHE A 89 -18.58 1.30 11.14
C PHE A 89 -19.79 1.69 11.98
N GLU A 90 -20.95 1.73 11.34
CA GLU A 90 -22.26 1.93 11.96
C GLU A 90 -23.21 0.85 11.44
N TYR A 91 -23.68 -0.01 12.34
CA TYR A 91 -24.55 -1.14 12.00
C TYR A 91 -26.01 -0.79 12.23
N LYS A 92 -26.85 -0.99 11.21
CA LYS A 92 -28.31 -0.88 11.32
C LYS A 92 -28.97 -2.23 11.16
N ARG A 93 -30.19 -2.35 11.68
CA ARG A 93 -31.01 -3.55 11.47
C ARG A 93 -31.41 -3.65 9.99
N PRO A 94 -31.48 -4.86 9.42
CA PRO A 94 -31.90 -5.03 8.03
C PRO A 94 -33.39 -4.71 7.79
N TYR A 95 -34.19 -4.52 8.85
CA TYR A 95 -35.57 -4.06 8.76
C TYR A 95 -35.88 -3.04 9.87
N PRO A 96 -36.40 -1.84 9.56
CA PRO A 96 -36.78 -1.36 8.23
C PRO A 96 -35.61 -1.04 7.28
N GLY A 97 -34.36 -1.15 7.72
CA GLY A 97 -33.17 -1.12 6.85
C GLY A 97 -32.77 0.26 6.35
N LEU A 98 -31.61 0.35 5.71
CA LEU A 98 -31.07 1.59 5.13
C LEU A 98 -31.77 2.03 3.84
N ASP A 99 -32.57 1.16 3.23
CA ASP A 99 -33.43 1.57 2.13
C ASP A 99 -34.52 2.56 2.60
N ASN A 100 -34.92 2.45 3.89
CA ASN A 100 -35.79 3.43 4.52
C ASN A 100 -35.07 4.78 4.72
N PRO A 101 -35.56 5.90 4.15
CA PRO A 101 -34.90 7.20 4.24
C PRO A 101 -34.70 7.70 5.67
N SER A 102 -35.65 7.46 6.57
CA SER A 102 -35.56 7.94 7.96
C SER A 102 -34.44 7.23 8.73
N VAL A 103 -34.28 5.91 8.53
CA VAL A 103 -33.19 5.13 9.12
C VAL A 103 -31.85 5.57 8.54
N ARG A 104 -31.77 5.71 7.21
CA ARG A 104 -30.55 6.12 6.52
C ARG A 104 -30.09 7.51 6.95
N ASP A 105 -30.97 8.49 6.94
CA ASP A 105 -30.63 9.87 7.32
C ASP A 105 -30.26 9.95 8.80
N GLY A 106 -30.89 9.14 9.65
CA GLY A 106 -30.52 8.98 11.05
C GLY A 106 -29.10 8.43 11.22
N ALA A 107 -28.75 7.36 10.49
CA ALA A 107 -27.43 6.77 10.52
C ALA A 107 -26.34 7.71 9.98
N ILE A 108 -26.63 8.45 8.91
CA ILE A 108 -25.72 9.45 8.35
C ILE A 108 -25.45 10.58 9.37
N ARG A 109 -26.49 11.06 10.07
CA ARG A 109 -26.31 12.05 11.14
C ARG A 109 -25.45 11.50 12.27
N GLN A 110 -25.73 10.28 12.73
CA GLN A 110 -24.96 9.63 13.78
C GLN A 110 -23.48 9.50 13.44
N VAL A 111 -23.14 9.09 12.20
CA VAL A 111 -21.75 9.06 11.74
C VAL A 111 -21.13 10.45 11.67
N ARG A 112 -21.87 11.47 11.21
CA ARG A 112 -21.37 12.85 11.20
C ARG A 112 -21.03 13.33 12.61
N ASP A 113 -21.87 13.02 13.58
CA ASP A 113 -21.65 13.36 14.97
C ASP A 113 -20.38 12.63 15.47
N TYR A 114 -20.22 11.34 15.16
CA TYR A 114 -19.01 10.59 15.50
C TYR A 114 -17.75 11.18 14.90
N ILE A 115 -17.77 11.59 13.64
CA ILE A 115 -16.65 12.28 12.99
C ILE A 115 -16.30 13.55 13.75
N ASN A 116 -17.28 14.39 14.11
CA ASN A 116 -17.04 15.60 14.90
C ASN A 116 -16.40 15.29 16.26
N GLY A 117 -16.83 14.22 16.92
CA GLY A 117 -16.22 13.77 18.17
C GLY A 117 -14.79 13.25 17.99
N LEU A 118 -14.54 12.47 16.94
CA LEU A 118 -13.23 11.94 16.58
C LEU A 118 -12.22 13.05 16.25
N LEU A 119 -12.65 14.18 15.66
CA LEU A 119 -11.74 15.31 15.42
C LEU A 119 -11.16 15.90 16.73
N ASN A 120 -11.87 15.72 17.85
CA ASN A 120 -11.44 16.17 19.16
C ASN A 120 -10.75 15.08 20.00
N ASP A 121 -10.74 13.84 19.54
CA ASP A 121 -10.15 12.68 20.20
C ASP A 121 -8.61 12.65 20.07
N GLU A 122 -7.91 12.42 21.18
CA GLU A 122 -6.44 12.51 21.22
C GLU A 122 -5.74 11.42 20.41
N ASN A 123 -6.27 10.19 20.40
CA ASN A 123 -5.72 9.11 19.57
C ASN A 123 -5.87 9.44 18.09
N THR A 124 -7.05 9.92 17.70
CA THR A 124 -7.36 10.31 16.33
C THR A 124 -6.52 11.50 15.88
N LYS A 125 -6.32 12.51 16.73
CA LYS A 125 -5.41 13.64 16.47
C LYS A 125 -3.97 13.17 16.26
N ALA A 126 -3.50 12.17 17.00
CA ALA A 126 -2.16 11.61 16.81
C ALA A 126 -2.01 10.94 15.44
N ILE A 127 -3.03 10.18 15.02
CA ILE A 127 -3.09 9.54 13.68
C ILE A 127 -3.12 10.62 12.58
N ILE A 128 -4.01 11.60 12.68
CA ILE A 128 -4.12 12.74 11.74
C ILE A 128 -2.79 13.49 11.64
N SER A 129 -2.16 13.79 12.78
CA SER A 129 -0.89 14.51 12.81
C SER A 129 0.23 13.73 12.13
N ARG A 130 0.26 12.41 12.31
CA ARG A 130 1.21 11.54 11.61
C ARG A 130 0.98 11.56 10.11
N ILE A 131 -0.27 11.40 9.67
CA ILE A 131 -0.65 11.45 8.25
C ILE A 131 -0.24 12.79 7.61
N ARG A 132 -0.49 13.91 8.29
CA ARG A 132 -0.08 15.25 7.84
C ARG A 132 1.44 15.42 7.77
N ARG A 133 2.19 14.95 8.78
CA ARG A 133 3.66 14.98 8.78
C ARG A 133 4.24 14.18 7.61
N GLU A 134 3.57 13.10 7.26
CA GLU A 134 3.91 12.25 6.12
C GLU A 134 3.45 12.85 4.76
N GLY A 135 2.83 14.04 4.76
CA GLY A 135 2.45 14.78 3.55
C GLY A 135 1.09 14.41 2.96
N PHE A 136 0.30 13.60 3.65
CA PHE A 136 -1.00 13.12 3.18
C PHE A 136 -2.17 13.93 3.71
N LYS A 137 -3.30 13.81 3.01
CA LYS A 137 -4.60 14.30 3.46
C LYS A 137 -5.26 13.26 4.39
N PRO A 138 -5.59 13.61 5.64
CA PRO A 138 -6.34 12.72 6.51
C PRO A 138 -7.79 12.64 6.04
N LEU A 139 -8.24 11.41 5.77
CA LEU A 139 -9.63 11.11 5.45
C LEU A 139 -10.19 10.21 6.55
N ILE A 140 -11.35 10.59 7.09
CA ILE A 140 -12.14 9.72 7.96
C ILE A 140 -13.23 9.09 7.12
N THR A 141 -13.34 7.76 7.13
CA THR A 141 -14.33 7.02 6.36
C THR A 141 -15.37 6.37 7.29
N GLY A 142 -16.64 6.71 7.12
CA GLY A 142 -17.77 6.00 7.70
C GLY A 142 -18.31 4.94 6.76
N VAL A 143 -18.57 3.74 7.28
CA VAL A 143 -19.27 2.66 6.59
C VAL A 143 -20.55 2.35 7.35
N VAL A 144 -21.69 2.72 6.80
CA VAL A 144 -23.01 2.37 7.35
C VAL A 144 -23.52 1.14 6.63
N LEU A 145 -23.89 0.09 7.35
CA LEU A 145 -24.38 -1.16 6.76
C LEU A 145 -25.54 -1.81 7.53
N ASP A 146 -26.45 -2.43 6.80
CA ASP A 146 -27.54 -3.25 7.36
C ASP A 146 -27.49 -4.72 6.91
N GLY A 147 -26.40 -5.12 6.25
CA GLY A 147 -26.18 -6.46 5.71
C GLY A 147 -26.78 -6.72 4.33
N ASN A 148 -27.66 -5.85 3.84
CA ASN A 148 -28.13 -5.85 2.45
C ASN A 148 -27.65 -4.63 1.67
N HIS A 149 -27.44 -3.51 2.37
CA HIS A 149 -27.14 -2.21 1.82
C HIS A 149 -25.98 -1.55 2.55
N VAL A 150 -25.30 -0.64 1.86
CA VAL A 150 -24.15 0.10 2.36
C VAL A 150 -24.23 1.56 1.93
N VAL A 151 -23.84 2.47 2.82
CA VAL A 151 -23.56 3.88 2.51
C VAL A 151 -22.17 4.22 3.03
N PHE A 152 -21.34 4.80 2.18
CA PHE A 152 -20.04 5.34 2.54
C PHE A 152 -20.14 6.83 2.83
N ILE A 153 -19.38 7.28 3.82
CA ILE A 153 -19.26 8.68 4.21
C ILE A 153 -17.77 8.99 4.25
N GLU A 154 -17.31 9.98 3.51
CA GLU A 154 -15.91 10.41 3.52
C GLU A 154 -15.80 11.84 4.00
N TYR A 155 -15.00 12.06 5.04
CA TYR A 155 -14.72 13.38 5.59
C TYR A 155 -13.25 13.73 5.38
N ASP A 156 -13.01 14.79 4.62
CA ASP A 156 -11.69 15.38 4.46
C ASP A 156 -11.41 16.32 5.64
N VAL A 157 -10.45 15.91 6.48
CA VAL A 157 -10.10 16.62 7.72
C VAL A 157 -9.51 18.01 7.46
N ASP A 158 -8.89 18.22 6.30
CA ASP A 158 -8.25 19.50 5.96
C ASP A 158 -9.25 20.48 5.35
N SER A 159 -10.12 20.01 4.44
CA SER A 159 -11.12 20.87 3.81
C SER A 159 -12.44 20.99 4.59
N GLY A 160 -12.68 20.08 5.53
CA GLY A 160 -13.94 19.96 6.27
C GLY A 160 -15.12 19.47 5.42
N ILE A 161 -14.85 19.01 4.19
CA ILE A 161 -15.89 18.57 3.25
C ILE A 161 -16.27 17.11 3.56
N LEU A 162 -17.57 16.89 3.77
CA LEU A 162 -18.18 15.57 3.89
C LEU A 162 -18.83 15.17 2.55
N ARG A 163 -18.54 13.97 2.06
CA ARG A 163 -19.14 13.36 0.87
C ARG A 163 -19.87 12.08 1.23
N LEU A 164 -21.01 11.86 0.57
CA LEU A 164 -21.78 10.63 0.66
C LEU A 164 -21.58 9.81 -0.61
N ASP A 165 -21.50 8.50 -0.47
CA ASP A 165 -21.48 7.59 -1.60
C ASP A 165 -22.35 6.34 -1.32
N PRO A 166 -23.47 6.16 -2.04
CA PRO A 166 -23.91 7.03 -3.13
C PRO A 166 -24.40 8.38 -2.59
N GLU A 167 -24.37 9.42 -3.43
CA GLU A 167 -24.89 10.74 -3.04
C GLU A 167 -26.37 10.68 -2.67
N VAL A 168 -27.11 9.77 -3.33
CA VAL A 168 -28.53 9.49 -3.07
C VAL A 168 -28.76 7.98 -3.01
N GLY A 169 -29.52 7.53 -2.00
CA GLY A 169 -29.91 6.14 -1.85
C GLY A 169 -28.88 5.29 -1.12
N VAL A 170 -28.67 4.07 -1.60
CA VAL A 170 -27.77 3.07 -1.00
C VAL A 170 -27.08 2.24 -2.08
N HIS A 171 -25.91 1.68 -1.77
CA HIS A 171 -25.32 0.59 -2.54
C HIS A 171 -25.91 -0.74 -2.07
N GLU A 172 -26.23 -1.65 -2.98
CA GLU A 172 -26.46 -3.04 -2.59
C GLU A 172 -25.15 -3.72 -2.18
N LEU A 173 -25.17 -4.50 -1.10
CA LEU A 173 -24.02 -5.31 -0.71
C LEU A 173 -23.81 -6.42 -1.75
N ASN A 174 -22.73 -6.26 -2.50
CA ASN A 174 -22.21 -7.20 -3.49
C ASN A 174 -20.69 -7.34 -3.34
N GLY A 175 -20.06 -8.17 -4.18
CA GLY A 175 -18.62 -8.42 -4.11
C GLY A 175 -17.78 -7.15 -4.27
N ASP A 176 -18.20 -6.20 -5.12
CA ASP A 176 -17.49 -4.94 -5.36
C ASP A 176 -17.60 -3.97 -4.18
N VAL A 177 -18.79 -3.89 -3.58
CA VAL A 177 -19.04 -3.07 -2.39
C VAL A 177 -18.31 -3.65 -1.17
N LEU A 178 -18.36 -4.96 -0.96
CA LEU A 178 -17.58 -5.61 0.09
C LEU A 178 -16.08 -5.39 -0.14
N ARG A 179 -15.61 -5.51 -1.39
CA ARG A 179 -14.22 -5.17 -1.74
C ARG A 179 -13.88 -3.75 -1.30
N ARG A 180 -14.74 -2.77 -1.58
CA ARG A 180 -14.52 -1.39 -1.16
C ARG A 180 -14.44 -1.23 0.36
N ILE A 181 -15.30 -1.89 1.14
CA ILE A 181 -15.23 -1.89 2.61
C ILE A 181 -13.85 -2.39 3.08
N ILE A 182 -13.41 -3.53 2.55
CA ILE A 182 -12.11 -4.13 2.87
C ILE A 182 -10.97 -3.15 2.57
N ARG A 183 -11.03 -2.50 1.40
CA ARG A 183 -10.04 -1.52 0.97
C ARG A 183 -9.96 -0.32 1.89
N SER A 184 -11.12 0.22 2.32
CA SER A 184 -11.16 1.34 3.26
C SER A 184 -10.43 0.99 4.56
N VAL A 185 -10.69 -0.19 5.13
CA VAL A 185 -10.05 -0.68 6.36
C VAL A 185 -8.55 -0.92 6.15
N LEU A 186 -8.13 -1.50 5.03
CA LEU A 186 -6.69 -1.71 4.76
C LEU A 186 -5.92 -0.39 4.63
N ALA A 187 -6.52 0.61 3.99
CA ALA A 187 -5.93 1.93 3.78
C ALA A 187 -5.84 2.77 5.07
N SER A 188 -6.57 2.40 6.13
CA SER A 188 -6.57 3.15 7.39
C SER A 188 -5.41 2.78 8.33
N TRP A 189 -4.73 1.66 8.07
CA TRP A 189 -3.63 1.17 8.92
C TRP A 189 -2.24 1.16 8.25
N ARG A 190 -2.15 1.26 6.91
CA ARG A 190 -0.89 1.28 6.15
C ARG A 190 -0.52 2.69 5.67
N LYS A 191 0.78 2.94 5.41
CA LYS A 191 1.23 4.18 4.75
C LYS A 191 0.69 4.20 3.32
N ARG A 192 0.03 5.28 2.89
CA ARG A 192 -0.40 5.37 1.48
C ARG A 192 0.83 5.49 0.56
N LEU A 193 0.72 5.02 -0.67
CA LEU A 193 1.80 5.20 -1.64
C LEU A 193 1.81 6.63 -2.20
N ASP A 194 2.73 7.44 -1.68
CA ASP A 194 3.04 8.81 -2.09
C ASP A 194 4.53 8.96 -2.41
N ALA A 195 4.82 9.84 -3.37
CA ALA A 195 6.16 9.94 -3.90
C ALA A 195 7.16 10.58 -2.94
N LYS A 196 6.75 11.50 -2.05
CA LYS A 196 7.64 12.09 -1.04
C LYS A 196 7.99 11.08 0.03
N LEU A 197 7.04 10.26 0.44
CA LEU A 197 7.31 9.16 1.36
C LEU A 197 8.23 8.12 0.75
N LEU A 198 7.96 7.71 -0.49
CA LEU A 198 8.84 6.80 -1.19
C LEU A 198 10.23 7.40 -1.41
N ALA A 199 10.35 8.70 -1.68
CA ALA A 199 11.65 9.38 -1.74
C ALA A 199 12.35 9.40 -0.38
N ALA A 200 11.62 9.57 0.72
CA ALA A 200 12.20 9.52 2.06
C ALA A 200 12.70 8.12 2.44
N ASP A 201 11.93 7.07 2.13
CA ASP A 201 12.24 5.69 2.52
C ASP A 201 13.15 4.96 1.52
N PHE A 202 13.15 5.35 0.23
CA PHE A 202 13.91 4.69 -0.85
C PHE A 202 14.81 5.61 -1.67
N GLY A 203 14.65 6.93 -1.56
CA GLY A 203 15.46 7.89 -2.31
C GLY A 203 16.88 8.04 -1.76
N TYR A 204 17.62 8.95 -2.39
CA TYR A 204 19.00 9.26 -2.02
C TYR A 204 19.12 9.70 -0.55
N GLY A 205 20.12 9.17 0.14
CA GLY A 205 20.33 9.42 1.57
C GLY A 205 19.48 8.57 2.51
N SER A 206 18.53 7.77 2.01
CA SER A 206 17.81 6.80 2.84
C SER A 206 18.72 5.64 3.26
N ASP A 207 18.48 5.08 4.45
CA ASP A 207 19.22 3.91 4.94
C ASP A 207 19.03 2.68 4.03
N VAL A 208 17.87 2.56 3.40
CA VAL A 208 17.55 1.48 2.45
C VAL A 208 18.42 1.61 1.21
N ALA A 209 18.44 2.79 0.58
CA ALA A 209 19.27 3.05 -0.59
C ALA A 209 20.76 2.89 -0.27
N ARG A 210 21.22 3.44 0.86
CA ARG A 210 22.59 3.30 1.34
C ARG A 210 23.02 1.85 1.42
N LYS A 211 22.27 1.01 2.14
CA LYS A 211 22.60 -0.42 2.30
C LYS A 211 22.55 -1.18 0.99
N ALA A 212 21.52 -0.95 0.17
CA ALA A 212 21.33 -1.68 -1.07
C ALA A 212 22.39 -1.34 -2.12
N VAL A 213 22.66 -0.06 -2.36
CA VAL A 213 23.70 0.37 -3.31
C VAL A 213 25.07 -0.10 -2.85
N ASN A 214 25.37 -0.06 -1.55
CA ASN A 214 26.63 -0.58 -1.01
C ASN A 214 26.82 -2.08 -1.31
N ALA A 215 25.79 -2.88 -1.03
CA ALA A 215 25.80 -4.32 -1.26
C ALA A 215 25.95 -4.64 -2.75
N LEU A 216 25.19 -3.96 -3.60
CA LEU A 216 25.29 -4.08 -5.06
C LEU A 216 26.68 -3.70 -5.55
N TYR A 217 27.22 -2.55 -5.15
CA TYR A 217 28.56 -2.12 -5.56
C TYR A 217 29.64 -3.15 -5.18
N LYS A 218 29.62 -3.67 -3.95
CA LYS A 218 30.55 -4.71 -3.50
C LYS A 218 30.42 -6.00 -4.32
N ALA A 219 29.19 -6.45 -4.56
CA ALA A 219 28.91 -7.64 -5.35
C ALA A 219 29.40 -7.49 -6.79
N LEU A 220 29.19 -6.32 -7.40
CA LEU A 220 29.69 -5.98 -8.72
C LEU A 220 31.21 -6.01 -8.77
N MET A 221 31.89 -5.29 -7.87
CA MET A 221 33.36 -5.27 -7.81
C MET A 221 33.95 -6.66 -7.60
N SER A 222 33.30 -7.50 -6.79
CA SER A 222 33.70 -8.90 -6.63
C SER A 222 33.59 -9.69 -7.95
N ALA A 223 32.49 -9.52 -8.69
CA ALA A 223 32.28 -10.17 -9.99
C ALA A 223 33.23 -9.68 -11.09
N LEU A 224 33.58 -8.39 -11.09
CA LEU A 224 34.54 -7.80 -12.03
C LEU A 224 35.97 -8.29 -11.78
N ASN A 225 36.36 -8.44 -10.51
CA ASN A 225 37.72 -8.84 -10.12
C ASN A 225 37.91 -10.37 -10.00
N GLY A 226 36.83 -11.12 -9.83
CA GLY A 226 36.84 -12.57 -9.63
C GLY A 226 36.61 -13.37 -10.93
N GLY A 227 36.79 -14.70 -10.84
CA GLY A 227 36.66 -15.62 -11.99
C GLY A 227 35.22 -16.07 -12.35
N GLY A 228 34.21 -15.77 -11.51
CA GLY A 228 32.88 -16.39 -11.58
C GLY A 228 31.72 -15.52 -12.07
N GLY A 229 31.99 -14.36 -12.68
CA GLY A 229 30.97 -13.31 -12.94
C GLY A 229 30.71 -12.98 -14.41
N GLU A 230 30.93 -13.89 -15.36
CA GLU A 230 30.94 -13.58 -16.80
C GLU A 230 29.69 -12.82 -17.27
N ARG A 231 28.50 -13.29 -16.88
CA ARG A 231 27.23 -12.63 -17.23
C ARG A 231 27.10 -11.23 -16.62
N VAL A 232 27.56 -11.03 -15.39
CA VAL A 232 27.60 -9.72 -14.73
C VAL A 232 28.53 -8.76 -15.48
N ARG A 233 29.70 -9.24 -15.93
CA ARG A 233 30.65 -8.43 -16.73
C ARG A 233 30.07 -8.03 -18.07
N VAL A 234 29.33 -8.94 -18.73
CA VAL A 234 28.62 -8.64 -19.99
C VAL A 234 27.58 -7.54 -19.78
N PHE A 235 26.69 -7.69 -18.79
CA PHE A 235 25.67 -6.69 -18.50
C PHE A 235 26.27 -5.32 -18.13
N PHE A 236 27.30 -5.31 -17.29
CA PHE A 236 28.01 -4.07 -16.96
C PHE A 236 28.66 -3.43 -18.18
N GLY A 237 29.35 -4.22 -19.01
CA GLY A 237 30.00 -3.73 -20.22
C GLY A 237 29.02 -3.17 -21.26
N GLU A 238 27.85 -3.79 -21.43
CA GLU A 238 26.77 -3.28 -22.27
C GLU A 238 26.21 -1.97 -21.72
N TRP A 239 25.96 -1.89 -20.42
CA TRP A 239 25.52 -0.65 -19.77
C TRP A 239 26.55 0.47 -19.93
N VAL A 240 27.85 0.20 -19.71
CA VAL A 240 28.92 1.22 -19.88
C VAL A 240 28.94 1.77 -21.31
N LYS A 241 28.77 0.92 -22.32
CA LYS A 241 28.70 1.36 -23.73
C LYS A 241 27.54 2.32 -23.96
N LEU A 242 26.38 2.06 -23.36
CA LEU A 242 25.21 2.93 -23.46
C LEU A 242 25.41 4.24 -22.67
N ALA A 243 25.90 4.15 -21.43
CA ALA A 243 26.06 5.29 -20.52
C ALA A 243 27.17 6.27 -20.97
N SER A 244 28.28 5.75 -21.51
CA SER A 244 29.41 6.56 -21.99
C SER A 244 29.06 7.45 -23.19
N MET A 245 27.97 7.16 -23.91
CA MET A 245 27.45 8.04 -24.96
C MET A 245 26.69 9.25 -24.40
N VAL A 246 26.31 9.21 -23.13
CA VAL A 246 25.34 10.14 -22.52
C VAL A 246 25.97 11.04 -21.46
N TYR A 247 27.05 10.62 -20.77
CA TYR A 247 27.50 11.29 -19.53
C TYR A 247 29.01 11.51 -19.42
N PRO A 248 29.50 12.76 -19.26
CA PRO A 248 30.86 13.03 -18.77
C PRO A 248 30.91 12.94 -17.23
N ILE A 249 31.72 12.01 -16.69
CA ILE A 249 31.83 11.77 -15.24
C ILE A 249 32.86 12.71 -14.60
N ASN A 250 32.46 13.54 -13.62
CA ASN A 250 33.35 14.39 -12.82
C ASN A 250 33.86 13.67 -11.55
N THR A 251 35.13 13.85 -11.17
CA THR A 251 35.80 13.05 -10.14
C THR A 251 35.57 13.53 -8.70
N THR A 252 35.41 14.83 -8.46
CA THR A 252 35.22 15.38 -7.10
C THR A 252 33.85 15.04 -6.53
N ASP A 253 32.86 14.97 -7.43
CA ASP A 253 31.48 14.62 -7.17
C ASP A 253 31.28 13.12 -6.86
N LEU A 254 32.21 12.29 -7.31
CA LEU A 254 32.19 10.85 -7.15
C LEU A 254 32.48 10.40 -5.72
N ALA A 255 33.46 11.06 -5.07
CA ALA A 255 33.92 10.69 -3.73
C ALA A 255 32.82 10.91 -2.69
N GLN A 256 32.15 12.08 -2.73
CA GLN A 256 31.02 12.37 -1.85
C GLN A 256 29.87 11.39 -2.08
N LEU A 257 29.52 11.14 -3.35
CA LEU A 257 28.45 10.20 -3.70
C LEU A 257 28.73 8.79 -3.16
N ALA A 258 29.97 8.32 -3.26
CA ALA A 258 30.38 7.04 -2.70
C ALA A 258 30.24 7.02 -1.17
N GLU A 259 30.66 8.08 -0.49
CA GLU A 259 30.53 8.23 0.96
C GLU A 259 29.06 8.20 1.42
N ASP A 260 28.16 8.87 0.70
CA ASP A 260 26.73 8.91 1.02
C ASP A 260 26.08 7.51 0.94
N TYR A 261 26.58 6.66 0.02
CA TYR A 261 26.21 5.24 -0.06
C TYR A 261 27.08 4.32 0.83
N GLY A 262 27.91 4.88 1.71
CA GLY A 262 28.77 4.16 2.64
C GLY A 262 29.88 3.34 1.98
N ILE A 263 30.25 3.68 0.75
CA ILE A 263 31.30 3.00 -0.02
C ILE A 263 32.63 3.66 0.31
N THR A 264 33.54 2.88 0.87
CA THR A 264 34.86 3.33 1.32
C THR A 264 35.95 2.65 0.52
N GLY A 265 36.97 3.39 0.09
CA GLY A 265 38.16 2.86 -0.57
C GLY A 265 38.97 3.93 -1.28
N ASP A 266 40.26 3.67 -1.49
CA ASP A 266 41.21 4.65 -2.07
C ASP A 266 40.94 4.93 -3.56
N LYS A 267 40.26 4.01 -4.26
CA LYS A 267 39.91 4.14 -5.68
C LYS A 267 38.49 3.63 -5.92
N ILE A 268 37.55 4.56 -6.03
CA ILE A 268 36.15 4.27 -6.38
C ILE A 268 36.03 4.15 -7.90
N ASP A 269 35.43 3.07 -8.37
CA ASP A 269 35.03 2.95 -9.77
C ASP A 269 33.67 3.61 -9.97
N GLY A 270 33.67 4.76 -10.65
CA GLY A 270 32.47 5.55 -10.82
C GLY A 270 31.42 4.87 -11.70
N ALA A 271 31.84 4.17 -12.74
CA ALA A 271 30.92 3.45 -13.62
C ALA A 271 30.21 2.33 -12.86
N ALA A 272 30.96 1.58 -12.05
CA ALA A 272 30.40 0.54 -11.18
C ALA A 272 29.44 1.12 -10.13
N LEU A 273 29.76 2.29 -9.55
CA LEU A 273 28.90 3.00 -8.60
C LEU A 273 27.57 3.40 -9.25
N PHE A 274 27.61 4.06 -10.40
CA PHE A 274 26.40 4.46 -11.12
C PHE A 274 25.55 3.25 -11.54
N PHE A 275 26.19 2.18 -12.04
CA PHE A 275 25.46 0.96 -12.39
C PHE A 275 24.75 0.34 -11.18
N ALA A 276 25.39 0.32 -10.01
CA ALA A 276 24.76 -0.14 -8.77
C ALA A 276 23.59 0.74 -8.32
N ILE A 277 23.73 2.07 -8.43
CA ILE A 277 22.66 3.05 -8.12
C ILE A 277 21.46 2.84 -9.06
N GLU A 278 21.69 2.76 -10.36
CA GLU A 278 20.62 2.56 -11.33
C GLU A 278 19.95 1.19 -11.16
N THR A 279 20.72 0.15 -10.84
CA THR A 279 20.17 -1.18 -10.52
C THR A 279 19.23 -1.13 -9.33
N TYR A 280 19.62 -0.44 -8.27
CA TYR A 280 18.78 -0.27 -7.07
C TYR A 280 17.45 0.42 -7.40
N TYR A 281 17.50 1.56 -8.09
CA TYR A 281 16.28 2.30 -8.42
C TYR A 281 15.41 1.55 -9.44
N ALA A 282 16.03 0.86 -10.41
CA ALA A 282 15.31 -0.01 -11.33
C ALA A 282 14.57 -1.12 -10.58
N LEU A 283 15.20 -1.75 -9.58
CA LEU A 283 14.56 -2.77 -8.75
C LEU A 283 13.38 -2.19 -7.97
N VAL A 284 13.54 -1.07 -7.28
CA VAL A 284 12.45 -0.42 -6.52
C VAL A 284 11.27 -0.09 -7.43
N LEU A 285 11.53 0.52 -8.59
CA LEU A 285 10.50 0.86 -9.58
C LEU A 285 9.79 -0.38 -10.13
N LYS A 286 10.55 -1.44 -10.43
CA LYS A 286 10.02 -2.74 -10.87
C LYS A 286 9.06 -3.34 -9.84
N LEU A 287 9.45 -3.36 -8.57
CA LEU A 287 8.63 -3.91 -7.49
C LEU A 287 7.33 -3.11 -7.29
N ILE A 288 7.40 -1.78 -7.33
CA ILE A 288 6.22 -0.91 -7.27
C ILE A 288 5.31 -1.15 -8.48
N ALA A 289 5.87 -1.19 -9.68
CA ALA A 289 5.11 -1.44 -10.90
C ALA A 289 4.39 -2.78 -10.88
N ALA A 290 5.07 -3.83 -10.41
CA ALA A 290 4.50 -5.16 -10.25
C ALA A 290 3.38 -5.18 -9.20
N GLU A 291 3.58 -4.53 -8.04
CA GLU A 291 2.55 -4.41 -7.01
C GLU A 291 1.33 -3.64 -7.52
N VAL A 292 1.52 -2.52 -8.23
CA VAL A 292 0.42 -1.76 -8.83
C VAL A 292 -0.33 -2.58 -9.88
N ALA A 293 0.40 -3.21 -10.81
CA ALA A 293 -0.19 -4.04 -11.87
C ALA A 293 -1.00 -5.20 -11.30
N SER A 294 -0.51 -5.85 -10.23
CA SER A 294 -1.19 -6.96 -9.56
C SER A 294 -2.59 -6.60 -9.02
N ARG A 295 -2.87 -5.31 -8.79
CA ARG A 295 -4.18 -4.84 -8.32
C ARG A 295 -5.19 -4.54 -9.42
N PHE A 296 -4.74 -4.29 -10.65
CA PHE A 296 -5.63 -3.98 -11.79
C PHE A 296 -6.20 -5.22 -12.47
N TYR A 297 -5.53 -6.37 -12.37
CA TYR A 297 -5.81 -7.57 -13.16
C TYR A 297 -6.52 -8.70 -12.39
N ASP A 298 -7.32 -8.37 -11.39
CA ASP A 298 -8.27 -9.28 -10.73
C ASP A 298 -7.65 -10.20 -9.65
N THR A 299 -7.61 -9.68 -8.41
CA THR A 299 -8.12 -10.32 -7.18
C THR A 299 -7.71 -9.46 -5.99
N VAL A 300 -8.55 -9.38 -4.96
CA VAL A 300 -8.30 -8.70 -3.66
C VAL A 300 -7.10 -9.28 -2.90
N MET A 301 -6.38 -10.24 -3.48
CA MET A 301 -5.49 -11.15 -2.78
C MET A 301 -4.10 -11.29 -3.39
N SER A 302 -3.89 -10.96 -4.67
CA SER A 302 -2.56 -11.03 -5.25
C SER A 302 -1.81 -9.73 -4.99
N SER A 303 -1.38 -9.48 -3.74
CA SER A 303 -0.27 -8.55 -3.53
C SER A 303 1.02 -9.23 -3.98
N PHE A 304 1.65 -8.68 -4.99
CA PHE A 304 2.97 -9.13 -5.43
C PHE A 304 3.98 -9.04 -4.27
N MET A 305 3.92 -7.97 -3.49
CA MET A 305 4.76 -7.78 -2.31
C MET A 305 4.52 -8.85 -1.24
N GLU A 306 3.27 -9.23 -0.99
CA GLU A 306 2.99 -10.34 -0.06
C GLU A 306 3.55 -11.66 -0.57
N SER A 307 3.50 -11.90 -1.88
CA SER A 307 4.09 -13.09 -2.48
C SER A 307 5.61 -13.16 -2.29
N LEU A 308 6.30 -12.02 -2.38
CA LEU A 308 7.74 -11.92 -2.09
C LEU A 308 8.02 -12.07 -0.59
N ARG A 309 7.20 -11.47 0.27
CA ARG A 309 7.33 -11.52 1.73
C ARG A 309 7.29 -12.94 2.28
N ARG A 310 6.60 -13.87 1.62
CA ARG A 310 6.59 -15.29 2.01
C ARG A 310 7.93 -15.99 1.76
N GLU A 311 8.70 -15.49 0.80
CA GLU A 311 10.00 -16.06 0.40
C GLU A 311 11.20 -15.38 1.10
N VAL A 312 11.02 -14.22 1.76
CA VAL A 312 12.13 -13.50 2.44
C VAL A 312 12.76 -14.24 3.62
N GLY A 313 12.19 -15.35 4.06
CA GLY A 313 12.81 -16.26 5.04
C GLY A 313 13.82 -17.24 4.42
N SER A 314 13.87 -17.34 3.09
CA SER A 314 14.69 -18.29 2.35
C SER A 314 15.51 -17.58 1.28
N ARG A 315 16.83 -17.52 1.46
CA ARG A 315 17.75 -16.91 0.49
C ARG A 315 17.58 -17.47 -0.93
N GLY A 316 17.47 -18.79 -1.05
CA GLY A 316 17.26 -19.46 -2.34
C GLY A 316 15.83 -19.34 -2.86
N GLY A 317 14.83 -19.31 -1.97
CA GLY A 317 13.43 -19.07 -2.32
C GLY A 317 13.23 -17.68 -2.94
N LEU A 318 13.72 -16.65 -2.24
CA LEU A 318 13.66 -15.27 -2.70
C LEU A 318 14.40 -15.06 -4.03
N GLN A 319 15.62 -15.62 -4.16
CA GLN A 319 16.38 -15.51 -5.42
C GLN A 319 15.63 -16.11 -6.61
N ARG A 320 15.04 -17.30 -6.46
CA ARG A 320 14.24 -17.93 -7.52
C ARG A 320 13.03 -17.10 -7.87
N ARG A 321 12.30 -16.63 -6.86
CA ARG A 321 11.10 -15.81 -7.07
C ARG A 321 11.40 -14.50 -7.79
N LEU A 322 12.50 -13.85 -7.45
CA LEU A 322 12.97 -12.64 -8.14
C LEU A 322 13.49 -12.93 -9.54
N ARG A 323 14.13 -14.08 -9.77
CA ARG A 323 14.53 -14.52 -11.10
C ARG A 323 13.32 -14.74 -12.02
N ASP A 324 12.31 -15.43 -11.51
CA ASP A 324 11.04 -15.60 -12.23
C ASP A 324 10.44 -14.24 -12.59
N PHE A 325 10.48 -13.27 -11.67
CA PHE A 325 10.00 -11.91 -11.89
C PHE A 325 10.81 -11.15 -12.97
N GLU A 326 12.14 -11.17 -12.91
CA GLU A 326 13.02 -10.46 -13.85
C GLU A 326 13.01 -11.08 -15.25
N GLU A 327 12.77 -12.39 -15.39
CA GLU A 327 12.71 -13.11 -16.67
C GLU A 327 11.35 -12.99 -17.39
N GLY A 328 10.43 -12.17 -16.88
CA GLY A 328 9.10 -11.90 -17.49
C GLY A 328 7.92 -12.57 -16.78
N GLY A 329 8.14 -13.09 -15.57
CA GLY A 329 7.07 -13.57 -14.70
C GLY A 329 6.15 -12.46 -14.21
N PRO A 330 4.99 -12.85 -13.66
CA PRO A 330 3.68 -12.20 -13.66
C PRO A 330 3.25 -11.24 -14.78
N THR A 331 4.16 -10.56 -15.50
CA THR A 331 3.83 -9.70 -16.65
C THR A 331 3.28 -10.50 -17.84
N ALA A 332 3.62 -11.79 -17.96
CA ALA A 332 2.94 -12.74 -18.85
C ALA A 332 1.47 -13.06 -18.44
N TRP A 333 1.08 -12.81 -17.18
CA TRP A 333 -0.29 -13.08 -16.68
C TRP A 333 -1.24 -11.88 -16.83
N TYR A 334 -0.67 -10.70 -17.07
CA TYR A 334 -1.36 -9.42 -17.00
C TYR A 334 -1.21 -8.60 -18.29
N GLY A 335 -0.93 -9.24 -19.44
CA GLY A 335 -1.02 -8.60 -20.76
C GLY A 335 -0.04 -7.46 -21.05
N VAL A 336 0.90 -7.14 -20.14
CA VAL A 336 1.91 -6.10 -20.36
C VAL A 336 3.26 -6.77 -20.66
N SER A 337 3.52 -7.01 -21.94
CA SER A 337 4.84 -7.40 -22.43
C SER A 337 5.80 -6.21 -22.40
N ASN A 338 7.05 -6.44 -21.97
CA ASN A 338 8.14 -5.44 -22.01
C ASN A 338 7.89 -4.16 -21.17
N LEU A 339 7.22 -4.25 -20.01
CA LEU A 339 6.92 -3.06 -19.18
C LEU A 339 8.18 -2.25 -18.83
N LEU A 340 9.34 -2.90 -18.73
CA LEU A 340 10.63 -2.24 -18.53
C LEU A 340 11.68 -2.94 -19.40
N GLU A 341 12.06 -2.30 -20.50
CA GLU A 341 13.21 -2.72 -21.32
C GLU A 341 14.47 -2.85 -20.45
N GLY A 342 15.18 -3.98 -20.56
CA GLY A 342 16.54 -4.14 -20.04
C GLY A 342 16.73 -5.26 -19.01
N GLN A 343 17.17 -6.44 -19.47
CA GLN A 343 17.74 -7.50 -18.61
C GLN A 343 19.02 -7.03 -17.88
N LEU A 344 19.61 -5.90 -18.29
CA LEU A 344 20.87 -5.38 -17.76
C LEU A 344 20.86 -5.25 -16.23
N PHE A 345 19.76 -4.77 -15.64
CA PHE A 345 19.65 -4.54 -14.20
C PHE A 345 19.24 -5.78 -13.39
N SER A 346 19.12 -6.95 -14.01
CA SER A 346 18.84 -8.22 -13.30
C SER A 346 20.10 -8.93 -12.78
N TRP A 347 21.29 -8.38 -13.08
CA TRP A 347 22.60 -8.98 -12.81
C TRP A 347 22.84 -9.32 -11.32
N TYR A 348 22.18 -8.62 -10.40
CA TYR A 348 22.31 -8.85 -8.96
C TYR A 348 21.91 -10.28 -8.57
N LEU A 349 21.05 -10.94 -9.35
CA LEU A 349 20.66 -12.33 -9.17
C LEU A 349 21.80 -13.31 -9.50
N ASP A 350 22.73 -12.90 -10.37
CA ASP A 350 23.91 -13.69 -10.72
C ASP A 350 25.09 -13.38 -9.77
N ALA A 351 25.02 -12.27 -9.03
CA ALA A 351 25.93 -11.88 -7.94
C ALA A 351 25.25 -11.89 -6.55
N TRP A 352 24.42 -12.91 -6.29
CA TRP A 352 23.55 -12.98 -5.10
C TRP A 352 24.33 -13.32 -3.82
N SER A 353 25.02 -12.35 -3.20
CA SER A 353 25.69 -12.55 -1.90
C SER A 353 24.70 -12.46 -0.72
N ASP A 354 25.17 -12.72 0.51
CA ASP A 354 24.34 -12.56 1.72
C ASP A 354 23.97 -11.09 1.93
N GLU A 355 24.89 -10.16 1.65
CA GLU A 355 24.64 -8.73 1.72
C GLU A 355 23.62 -8.27 0.68
N VAL A 356 23.66 -8.82 -0.54
CA VAL A 356 22.67 -8.53 -1.59
C VAL A 356 21.30 -9.07 -1.18
N TYR A 357 21.26 -10.28 -0.64
CA TYR A 357 20.03 -10.87 -0.11
C TYR A 357 19.41 -10.01 0.99
N ASP A 358 20.20 -9.60 2.00
CA ASP A 358 19.72 -8.79 3.12
C ASP A 358 19.27 -7.39 2.67
N ALA A 359 20.00 -6.79 1.72
CA ALA A 359 19.61 -5.52 1.11
C ALA A 359 18.25 -5.62 0.40
N VAL A 360 18.08 -6.61 -0.48
CA VAL A 360 16.83 -6.79 -1.23
C VAL A 360 15.67 -7.16 -0.31
N LYS A 361 15.93 -7.99 0.71
CA LYS A 361 14.96 -8.25 1.77
C LYS A 361 14.52 -6.95 2.45
N GLY A 362 15.46 -6.09 2.83
CA GLY A 362 15.15 -4.79 3.44
C GLY A 362 14.29 -3.90 2.55
N VAL A 363 14.56 -3.87 1.24
CA VAL A 363 13.71 -3.17 0.26
C VAL A 363 12.29 -3.74 0.26
N ILE A 364 12.13 -5.06 0.21
CA ILE A 364 10.83 -5.74 0.17
C ILE A 364 10.02 -5.51 1.46
N GLU A 365 10.67 -5.65 2.62
CA GLU A 365 10.04 -5.42 3.91
C GLU A 365 9.58 -3.96 4.04
N LYS A 366 10.42 -3.01 3.61
CA LYS A 366 10.07 -1.60 3.63
C LYS A 366 8.90 -1.27 2.68
N LEU A 367 8.92 -1.81 1.46
CA LEU A 367 7.84 -1.63 0.49
C LEU A 367 6.52 -2.23 0.99
N SER A 368 6.57 -3.28 1.81
CA SER A 368 5.40 -3.89 2.43
C SER A 368 4.72 -3.02 3.50
N GLU A 369 5.36 -1.92 3.95
CA GLU A 369 4.72 -0.90 4.79
C GLU A 369 3.73 -0.02 4.01
N TYR A 370 3.86 0.00 2.68
CA TYR A 370 3.08 0.85 1.78
C TYR A 370 1.83 0.15 1.28
N ASP A 371 0.76 0.93 1.16
CA ASP A 371 -0.48 0.56 0.53
C ASP A 371 -0.60 1.21 -0.84
N VAL A 372 -0.67 0.36 -1.87
CA VAL A 372 -0.81 0.76 -3.27
C VAL A 372 -2.27 0.96 -3.68
N GLU A 373 -3.24 0.63 -2.80
CA GLU A 373 -4.68 0.73 -3.09
C GLU A 373 -5.07 2.15 -3.51
N SER A 374 -4.48 3.19 -2.91
CA SER A 374 -4.74 4.59 -3.27
C SER A 374 -4.44 4.91 -4.74
N LEU A 375 -3.50 4.18 -5.36
CA LEU A 375 -3.15 4.35 -6.78
C LEU A 375 -4.18 3.71 -7.71
N THR A 376 -4.86 2.66 -7.26
CA THR A 376 -5.87 1.94 -8.05
C THR A 376 -7.17 2.74 -8.19
N LEU A 377 -7.44 3.63 -7.22
CA LEU A 377 -8.62 4.49 -7.20
C LEU A 377 -8.48 5.69 -8.16
N ASN A 378 -7.26 6.03 -8.59
CA ASN A 378 -7.02 7.15 -9.51
C ASN A 378 -5.83 6.87 -10.47
N PRO A 379 -6.10 6.47 -11.72
CA PRO A 379 -5.07 6.23 -12.73
C PRO A 379 -4.18 7.44 -13.08
N GLN A 380 -4.67 8.67 -12.84
CA GLN A 380 -3.84 9.88 -12.97
C GLN A 380 -2.80 9.94 -11.86
N TRP A 381 -3.20 9.63 -10.63
CA TRP A 381 -2.30 9.55 -9.47
C TRP A 381 -1.23 8.48 -9.69
N ALA A 382 -1.57 7.31 -10.22
CA ALA A 382 -0.57 6.27 -10.54
C ALA A 382 0.52 6.79 -11.50
N ARG A 383 0.13 7.50 -12.57
CA ARG A 383 1.07 8.14 -13.51
C ARG A 383 1.93 9.20 -12.83
N ASP A 384 1.32 10.04 -11.99
CA ASP A 384 2.03 11.10 -11.27
C ASP A 384 3.00 10.51 -10.24
N VAL A 385 2.67 9.40 -9.60
CA VAL A 385 3.57 8.65 -8.71
C VAL A 385 4.73 8.05 -9.46
N PHE A 386 4.55 7.41 -10.62
CA PHE A 386 5.69 6.92 -11.41
C PHE A 386 6.57 8.06 -11.90
N LYS A 387 5.97 9.17 -12.31
CA LYS A 387 6.69 10.38 -12.69
C LYS A 387 7.48 10.92 -11.50
N LEU A 388 6.84 11.22 -10.38
CA LEU A 388 7.51 11.71 -9.17
C LEU A 388 8.55 10.71 -8.64
N LEU A 389 8.30 9.41 -8.69
CA LEU A 389 9.28 8.39 -8.32
C LEU A 389 10.52 8.46 -9.20
N TYR A 390 10.34 8.57 -10.52
CA TYR A 390 11.46 8.73 -11.42
C TYR A 390 12.19 10.07 -11.20
N GLU A 391 11.46 11.13 -10.85
CA GLU A 391 11.98 12.47 -10.60
C GLU A 391 12.66 12.66 -9.24
N GLU A 392 12.22 11.93 -8.21
CA GLU A 392 12.68 12.04 -6.82
C GLU A 392 13.64 10.92 -6.42
N LEU A 393 13.47 9.70 -6.97
CA LEU A 393 14.39 8.58 -6.70
C LEU A 393 15.70 8.74 -7.47
N VAL A 394 15.65 9.22 -8.73
CA VAL A 394 16.87 9.51 -9.49
C VAL A 394 17.28 10.95 -9.18
N PRO A 395 18.37 11.21 -8.42
CA PRO A 395 18.66 12.57 -7.94
C PRO A 395 18.87 13.54 -9.11
N ARG A 396 17.89 14.41 -9.36
CA ARG A 396 17.88 15.37 -10.46
C ARG A 396 19.02 16.40 -10.37
N ARG A 397 19.51 16.73 -9.18
CA ARG A 397 20.62 17.68 -9.00
C ARG A 397 21.95 16.98 -8.73
N GLU A 398 21.95 15.97 -7.89
CA GLU A 398 23.17 15.34 -7.38
C GLU A 398 23.70 14.26 -8.32
N VAL A 399 22.83 13.67 -9.14
CA VAL A 399 23.23 12.64 -10.12
C VAL A 399 23.14 13.21 -11.54
N ARG A 400 22.04 13.86 -11.95
CA ARG A 400 21.94 14.41 -13.33
C ARG A 400 22.79 15.65 -13.63
N GLN A 401 22.90 16.66 -12.75
CA GLN A 401 23.82 17.80 -13.01
C GLN A 401 25.29 17.37 -12.95
N ARG A 402 25.61 16.45 -12.03
CA ARG A 402 26.96 15.86 -11.90
C ARG A 402 27.30 14.88 -13.03
N MET A 403 26.27 14.45 -13.78
CA MET A 403 26.38 13.70 -15.03
C MET A 403 26.18 14.58 -16.30
N GLY A 404 25.96 15.89 -16.19
CA GLY A 404 25.82 16.79 -17.35
C GLY A 404 24.49 16.74 -18.14
N ILE A 405 23.43 16.10 -17.62
CA ILE A 405 22.10 16.13 -18.26
C ILE A 405 21.34 17.39 -17.89
N TYR A 406 21.19 18.29 -18.86
CA TYR A 406 20.19 19.34 -18.85
C TYR A 406 18.97 18.86 -19.63
N THR A 407 17.89 18.49 -18.95
CA THR A 407 16.57 18.44 -19.58
C THR A 407 15.90 19.78 -19.36
N THR A 408 15.61 20.51 -20.45
CA THR A 408 14.66 21.62 -20.50
C THR A 408 13.26 21.19 -20.11
#